data_AF-B2ACN5-F1
#
_entry.id   AF-B2ACN5-F1
#
_cell.length_a   1.000
_cell.length_b   1.000
_cell.length_c   1.000
_cell.angle_alpha   90.00
_cell.angle_beta   90.00
_cell.angle_gamma   90.00
#
_symmetry.space_group_name_H-M   'P 1'
#
loop_
_entity.id
_entity.type
_entity.pdbx_description
1 polymer ?
#
loop_
_entity_poly.entity_id
_entity_poly.type
_entity_poly.pdbx_seq_one_letter_code
_entity_poly.pdbx_strand_id
1 'polypeptide(L)' 'MNDSETRDLNHFIDLLERCLTLNPDKRLTPAEALRHPFFPQKTHPSTAAR' A
#
# COMPACT_ATOMS: atom_id res chain seq x y z
N MET A 1 -3.56 14.80 -15.76
CA MET A 1 -3.20 14.20 -14.47
C MET A 1 -2.50 15.26 -13.66
N ASN A 2 -3.00 15.53 -12.47
CA ASN A 2 -2.32 16.40 -11.51
C ASN A 2 -1.25 15.59 -10.73
N ASP A 3 -0.36 16.29 -10.04
CA ASP A 3 0.78 15.64 -9.36
C ASP A 3 0.35 14.63 -8.28
N SER A 4 -0.83 14.82 -7.68
CA SER A 4 -1.41 13.87 -6.72
C SER A 4 -1.86 12.58 -7.39
N GLU A 5 -2.59 12.65 -8.51
CA GLU A 5 -3.04 11.47 -9.25
C GLU A 5 -1.84 10.67 -9.78
N THR A 6 -0.80 11.35 -10.26
CA THR A 6 0.44 10.69 -10.71
C THR A 6 1.15 9.97 -9.57
N ARG A 7 1.20 10.57 -8.38
CA ARG A 7 1.79 9.95 -7.19
C ARG A 7 1.02 8.69 -6.77
N ASP A 8 -0.30 8.78 -6.72
CA ASP A 8 -1.15 7.64 -6.33
C ASP A 8 -1.03 6.50 -7.34
N LEU A 9 -0.96 6.82 -8.63
CA LEU A 9 -0.73 5.85 -9.68
C LEU A 9 0.64 5.18 -9.57
N ASN A 10 1.69 5.93 -9.25
CA ASN A 10 3.03 5.37 -9.01
C ASN A 10 3.05 4.43 -7.79
N HIS A 11 2.38 4.79 -6.69
CA HIS A 11 2.23 3.90 -5.54
C HIS A 11 1.43 2.63 -5.90
N PHE A 12 0.43 2.74 -6.77
CA PHE A 12 -0.33 1.58 -7.23
C PHE A 12 0.54 0.63 -8.06
N ILE A 13 1.34 1.17 -8.97
CA ILE A 13 2.27 0.40 -9.80
C ILE A 13 3.28 -0.35 -8.91
N ASP A 14 3.92 0.35 -7.95
CA ASP A 14 4.90 -0.28 -7.04
C ASP A 14 4.28 -1.45 -6.26
N LEU A 15 3.06 -1.26 -5.74
CA LEU A 15 2.33 -2.31 -5.04
C LEU A 15 2.11 -3.55 -5.93
N LEU A 16 1.68 -3.35 -7.18
CA LEU A 16 1.42 -4.44 -8.11
C LEU A 16 2.71 -5.18 -8.49
N GLU A 17 3.79 -4.47 -8.79
CA GLU A 17 5.08 -5.07 -9.12
C GLU A 17 5.59 -5.99 -7.99
N ARG A 18 5.44 -5.55 -6.74
CA ARG A 18 5.85 -6.31 -5.55
C ARG A 18 4.91 -7.48 -5.27
N CYS A 19 3.60 -7.33 -5.49
CA CYS A 19 2.61 -8.41 -5.39
C CYS A 19 2.76 -9.48 -6.49
N LEU A 20 3.23 -9.08 -7.67
CA LEU A 20 3.36 -9.95 -8.85
C LEU A 20 4.80 -10.41 -9.09
N THR A 21 5.69 -10.22 -8.11
CA THR A 21 7.07 -10.71 -8.20
C THR A 21 7.09 -12.21 -8.49
N LEU A 22 7.86 -12.57 -9.54
CA LEU A 22 7.93 -13.94 -10.08
C LEU A 22 8.42 -14.94 -9.03
N ASN A 23 9.47 -14.57 -8.29
CA ASN A 23 9.99 -15.39 -7.21
C ASN A 23 9.04 -15.29 -5.99
N PRO A 24 8.38 -16.38 -5.57
CA PRO A 24 7.45 -16.36 -4.45
C PRO A 24 8.13 -15.95 -3.13
N ASP A 25 9.40 -16.30 -2.92
CA ASP A 25 10.14 -15.97 -1.70
C ASP A 25 10.44 -14.47 -1.58
N LYS A 26 10.38 -13.74 -2.70
CA LYS A 26 10.59 -12.28 -2.76
C LYS A 26 9.27 -11.52 -2.91
N ARG A 27 8.15 -12.21 -3.06
CA ARG A 27 6.84 -11.60 -3.26
C ARG A 27 6.39 -10.94 -1.98
N LEU A 28 5.77 -9.77 -2.12
CA LEU A 28 5.22 -9.02 -1.00
C LEU A 28 4.21 -9.86 -0.22
N THR A 29 4.35 -9.93 1.10
CA THR A 29 3.36 -10.59 1.95
C THR A 29 2.11 -9.71 2.12
N PRO A 30 0.93 -10.29 2.40
CA PRO A 30 -0.27 -9.49 2.66
C PRO A 30 -0.10 -8.48 3.80
N ALA A 31 0.64 -8.83 4.85
CA ALA A 31 0.88 -7.94 5.98
C ALA A 31 1.74 -6.72 5.60
N GLU A 32 2.72 -6.90 4.72
CA GLU A 32 3.54 -5.80 4.19
C GLU A 32 2.75 -4.96 3.17
N ALA A 33 1.94 -5.60 2.32
CA ALA A 33 1.07 -4.92 1.37
C ALA A 33 0.12 -3.94 2.06
N LEU A 34 -0.49 -4.34 3.19
CA LEU A 34 -1.35 -3.46 3.98
C LEU A 34 -0.64 -2.23 4.56
N ARG A 35 0.69 -2.25 4.64
CA ARG A 35 1.52 -1.11 5.10
C ARG A 35 2.02 -0.24 3.94
N HIS A 36 1.70 -0.60 2.71
CA HIS A 36 2.15 0.13 1.51
C HIS A 36 1.53 1.54 1.43
N PRO A 37 2.26 2.58 0.99
CA PRO A 37 1.74 3.95 0.84
C PRO A 37 0.52 4.11 -0.08
N PHE A 38 0.25 3.11 -0.93
CA PHE A 38 -0.97 3.07 -1.73
C PHE A 38 -2.23 2.97 -0.87
N PHE A 39 -2.17 2.24 0.24
CA PHE A 39 -3.30 2.19 1.16
C PHE A 39 -3.21 3.39 2.12
N PRO A 40 -4.30 4.15 2.30
CA PRO A 40 -4.35 5.14 3.35
C PRO A 40 -4.14 4.40 4.68
N GLN A 41 -3.14 4.84 5.45
CA GLN A 41 -2.99 4.37 6.82
C GLN A 41 -4.33 4.65 7.50
N LYS A 42 -5.08 3.59 7.81
CA LYS A 42 -6.24 3.73 8.69
C LYS A 42 -5.66 4.31 9.97
N THR A 43 -5.82 5.62 10.17
CA THR A 43 -5.78 6.21 11.50
C THR A 43 -6.85 5.44 12.24
N HIS A 44 -6.47 4.37 12.94
CA HIS A 44 -7.32 3.81 13.96
C HIS A 44 -7.59 5.00 14.88
N PRO A 45 -8.83 5.50 15.00
CA PRO A 45 -9.14 6.36 16.13
C PRO A 45 -9.01 5.46 17.35
N SER A 46 -7.79 5.35 17.88
CA SER A 46 -7.57 4.90 19.23
C SER A 46 -7.98 6.08 20.10
N THR A 47 -8.98 5.86 20.99
CA THR A 47 -9.53 6.80 21.99
C THR A 47 -10.75 7.60 21.45
N ALA A 48 -11.96 7.64 22.04
CA ALA A 48 -12.47 7.30 23.37
C ALA A 48 -13.99 7.01 23.31
N ALA A 49 -14.45 5.98 24.01
CA ALA A 49 -15.77 5.86 24.66
C ALA A 49 -15.71 4.55 25.46
N ARG A 50 -15.36 4.62 26.76
CA ARG A 50 -16.32 4.60 27.87
C ARG A 50 -17.35 3.50 27.75
#